data_AF-A0A2N1JMW4-F1
#
_entry.id   AF-A0A2N1JMW4-F1
#
_cell.length_a   1.000
_cell.length_b   1.000
_cell.length_c   1.000
_cell.angle_alpha   90.00
_cell.angle_beta   90.00
_cell.angle_gamma   90.00
#
_symmetry.space_group_name_H-M   'P 1'
#
loop_
_entity.id
_entity.type
_entity.pdbx_description
1 polymer ?
#
loop_
_entity_poly.entity_id
_entity_poly.type
_entity_poly.pdbx_seq_one_letter_code
_entity_poly.pdbx_strand_id
1 'polypeptide(L)'
;MISAQEARDRVQQVLADWTASSGQEYGTGEPTDAGDFWIIGFQSRAFLETGNASAALTGNGPFAVSKTDGNVMQLSPIRSQQEQLEELRSPRTGRGSMTETETETETETETETEAQNSRRLLEQWAHDNGMFLPITGEHVVYGWADMELGIELRRDGGRWTVVFSERGRDELIGRFDSRADADMLVLMRLAGPFAVKRVLEKQKSTSARRLVDAQSGDWTIVEGPSGQSEFWRHNDAERFAGLVAANTAELSAALLRFA
;
A
#
# COMPACT_ATOMS: atom_id res chain seq x y z
N MET A 1 -4.53 -26.00 18.21
CA MET A 1 -4.28 -24.67 17.65
C MET A 1 -4.91 -23.65 18.56
N ILE A 2 -4.24 -22.53 18.83
CA ILE A 2 -4.80 -21.45 19.65
C ILE A 2 -5.82 -20.62 18.85
N SER A 3 -6.85 -20.15 19.54
CA SER A 3 -7.90 -19.30 18.99
C SER A 3 -7.41 -17.86 18.74
N ALA A 4 -8.17 -17.09 17.95
CA ALA A 4 -7.90 -15.67 17.72
C ALA A 4 -7.91 -14.87 19.04
N GLN A 5 -8.84 -15.16 19.95
CA GLN A 5 -8.91 -14.51 21.26
C GLN A 5 -7.67 -14.84 22.10
N GLU A 6 -7.26 -16.11 22.19
CA GLU A 6 -6.06 -16.51 22.92
C GLU A 6 -4.78 -15.86 22.34
N ALA A 7 -4.72 -15.71 21.01
CA ALA A 7 -3.62 -14.99 20.36
C ALA A 7 -3.61 -13.50 20.74
N ARG A 8 -4.80 -12.86 20.76
CA ARG A 8 -4.96 -11.47 21.20
C ARG A 8 -4.52 -11.28 22.65
N ASP A 9 -4.93 -12.17 23.54
CA ASP A 9 -4.59 -12.11 24.97
C ASP A 9 -3.07 -12.21 25.18
N ARG A 10 -2.40 -13.07 24.41
CA ARG A 10 -0.92 -13.19 24.45
C ARG A 10 -0.22 -11.91 23.99
N VAL A 11 -0.70 -11.28 22.92
CA VAL A 11 -0.15 -9.99 22.46
C VAL A 11 -0.43 -8.89 23.49
N GLN A 12 -1.64 -8.86 24.08
CA GLN A 12 -1.96 -7.92 25.16
C GLN A 12 -1.04 -8.08 26.36
N GLN A 13 -0.62 -9.30 26.69
CA GLN A 13 0.34 -9.53 27.76
C GLN A 13 1.72 -8.94 27.44
N VAL A 14 2.23 -9.15 26.22
CA VAL A 14 3.49 -8.52 25.76
C VAL A 14 3.40 -6.99 25.85
N LEU A 15 2.26 -6.42 25.43
CA LEU A 15 2.03 -4.99 25.47
C LEU A 15 1.88 -4.45 26.89
N ALA A 16 1.35 -5.21 27.83
CA ALA A 16 1.28 -4.82 29.24
C ALA A 16 2.69 -4.65 29.84
N ASP A 17 3.62 -5.55 29.49
CA ASP A 17 5.03 -5.44 29.91
C ASP A 17 5.70 -4.19 29.30
N TRP A 18 5.35 -3.85 28.05
CA TRP A 18 5.81 -2.62 27.42
C TRP A 18 5.23 -1.39 28.11
N THR A 19 3.94 -1.37 28.43
CA THR A 19 3.33 -0.26 29.19
C THR A 19 4.00 -0.08 30.54
N ALA A 20 4.29 -1.16 31.25
CA ALA A 20 4.96 -1.09 32.54
C ALA A 20 6.37 -0.48 32.45
N SER A 21 7.06 -0.66 31.32
CA SER A 21 8.43 -0.18 31.12
C SER A 21 8.53 1.20 30.46
N SER A 22 7.61 1.55 29.57
CA SER A 22 7.63 2.81 28.83
C SER A 22 6.68 3.88 29.39
N GLY A 23 5.69 3.48 30.19
CA GLY A 23 4.59 4.33 30.65
C GLY A 23 3.55 4.65 29.57
N GLN A 24 3.75 4.17 28.34
CA GLN A 24 2.81 4.34 27.23
C GLN A 24 1.78 3.22 27.25
N GLU A 25 0.49 3.57 27.22
CA GLU A 25 -0.56 2.57 27.12
C GLU A 25 -0.77 2.11 25.68
N TYR A 26 -0.86 0.80 25.50
CA TYR A 26 -1.06 0.14 24.20
C TYR A 26 -2.39 -0.64 24.16
N GLY A 27 -2.91 -0.86 22.97
CA GLY A 27 -4.04 -1.74 22.69
C GLY A 27 -3.87 -2.48 21.37
N THR A 28 -4.66 -3.53 21.17
CA THR A 28 -4.59 -4.40 19.97
C THR A 28 -5.80 -4.21 19.07
N GLY A 29 -5.56 -4.31 17.75
CA GLY A 29 -6.61 -4.50 16.76
C GLY A 29 -7.19 -5.92 16.80
N GLU A 30 -8.10 -6.20 15.86
CA GLU A 30 -8.64 -7.54 15.67
C GLU A 30 -7.59 -8.47 15.02
N PRO A 31 -7.48 -9.74 15.47
CA PRO A 31 -6.61 -10.72 14.83
C PRO A 31 -7.07 -11.06 13.40
N THR A 32 -6.13 -11.07 12.46
CA THR A 32 -6.34 -11.54 11.09
C THR A 32 -5.73 -12.93 10.90
N ASP A 33 -6.42 -13.82 10.20
CA ASP A 33 -5.93 -15.16 9.87
C ASP A 33 -4.90 -15.10 8.73
N ALA A 34 -3.70 -15.62 8.96
CA ALA A 34 -2.64 -15.76 7.95
C ALA A 34 -2.12 -17.21 7.85
N GLY A 35 -3.03 -18.18 7.86
CA GLY A 35 -2.71 -19.60 7.77
C GLY A 35 -2.22 -20.13 9.11
N ASP A 36 -0.92 -20.39 9.25
CA ASP A 36 -0.32 -20.91 10.48
C ASP A 36 -0.20 -19.87 11.61
N PHE A 37 -0.53 -18.60 11.33
CA PHE A 37 -0.37 -17.48 12.25
C PHE A 37 -1.64 -16.66 12.38
N TRP A 38 -1.82 -16.06 13.55
CA TRP A 38 -2.66 -14.88 13.77
C TRP A 38 -1.80 -13.64 13.65
N ILE A 39 -2.31 -12.62 12.96
CA ILE A 39 -1.62 -11.34 12.76
C ILE A 39 -2.37 -10.27 13.51
N ILE A 40 -1.68 -9.57 14.39
CA ILE A 40 -2.30 -8.63 15.33
C ILE A 40 -1.52 -7.32 15.31
N GLY A 41 -2.15 -6.29 14.75
CA GLY A 41 -1.67 -4.91 14.88
C GLY A 41 -1.90 -4.38 16.29
N PHE A 42 -1.10 -3.40 16.70
CA PHE A 42 -1.27 -2.70 17.97
C PHE A 42 -1.05 -1.20 17.79
N GLN A 43 -1.64 -0.41 18.70
CA GLN A 43 -1.59 1.03 18.69
C GLN A 43 -1.57 1.59 20.09
N SER A 44 -1.37 2.91 20.23
CA SER A 44 -1.59 3.55 21.54
C SER A 44 -3.06 3.44 21.90
N ARG A 45 -3.36 3.27 23.19
CA ARG A 45 -4.75 3.27 23.65
C ARG A 45 -5.45 4.60 23.32
N ALA A 46 -4.72 5.72 23.47
CA ALA A 46 -5.23 7.05 23.13
C ALA A 46 -5.66 7.17 21.65
N PHE A 47 -4.89 6.62 20.71
CA PHE A 47 -5.29 6.61 19.30
C PHE A 47 -6.52 5.73 19.06
N LEU A 48 -6.54 4.52 19.61
CA LEU A 48 -7.66 3.59 19.43
C LEU A 48 -9.00 4.14 19.96
N GLU A 49 -8.97 4.90 21.06
CA GLU A 49 -10.17 5.47 21.67
C GLU A 49 -10.63 6.76 21.00
N THR A 50 -9.71 7.60 20.53
CA THR A 50 -10.03 8.97 20.10
C THR A 50 -9.91 9.20 18.59
N GLY A 51 -9.23 8.31 17.86
CA GLY A 51 -8.85 8.52 16.47
C GLY A 51 -7.84 9.67 16.26
N ASN A 52 -7.27 10.25 17.32
CA ASN A 52 -6.34 11.37 17.19
C ASN A 52 -5.01 10.89 16.58
N ALA A 53 -4.76 11.25 15.33
CA ALA A 53 -3.55 10.90 14.59
C ALA A 53 -2.25 11.30 15.32
N SER A 54 -2.25 12.35 16.16
CA SER A 54 -1.07 12.77 16.93
C SER A 54 -0.69 11.78 18.04
N ALA A 55 -1.63 10.90 18.44
CA ALA A 55 -1.41 9.85 19.42
C ALA A 55 -1.05 8.50 18.76
N ALA A 56 -1.08 8.40 17.43
CA ALA A 56 -0.76 7.16 16.73
C ALA A 56 0.72 6.78 16.94
N LEU A 57 0.97 5.50 17.19
CA LEU A 57 2.31 4.96 17.20
C LEU A 57 2.80 4.73 15.78
N THR A 58 4.07 5.04 15.52
CA THR A 58 4.73 4.91 14.22
C THR A 58 5.81 3.82 14.25
N GLY A 59 6.07 3.16 13.13
CA GLY A 59 7.18 2.21 12.98
C GLY A 59 7.08 0.91 13.79
N ASN A 60 5.87 0.43 14.07
CA ASN A 60 5.65 -0.74 14.91
C ASN A 60 5.05 -1.92 14.13
N GLY A 61 5.88 -2.80 13.60
CA GLY A 61 5.37 -3.96 12.85
C GLY A 61 4.42 -4.83 13.71
N PRO A 62 3.42 -5.48 13.08
CA PRO A 62 2.42 -6.26 13.79
C PRO A 62 3.05 -7.47 14.48
N PHE A 63 2.31 -8.08 15.39
CA PHE A 63 2.70 -9.36 15.97
C PHE A 63 2.18 -10.51 15.11
N ALA A 64 3.05 -11.48 14.84
CA ALA A 64 2.65 -12.81 14.40
C ALA A 64 2.58 -13.74 15.62
N VAL A 65 1.47 -14.43 15.77
CA VAL A 65 1.29 -15.44 16.83
C VAL A 65 1.07 -16.80 16.19
N SER A 66 1.98 -17.73 16.45
CA SER A 66 1.88 -19.11 15.93
C SER A 66 0.63 -19.79 16.47
N LYS A 67 -0.20 -20.36 15.58
CA LYS A 67 -1.37 -21.13 15.98
C LYS A 67 -1.01 -22.44 16.67
N THR A 68 0.20 -22.96 16.46
CA THR A 68 0.61 -24.27 16.96
C THR A 68 1.01 -24.22 18.43
N ASP A 69 1.86 -23.27 18.80
CA ASP A 69 2.46 -23.16 20.15
C ASP A 69 2.16 -21.83 20.85
N GLY A 70 1.52 -20.88 20.15
CA GLY A 70 1.22 -19.55 20.67
C GLY A 70 2.45 -18.67 20.86
N ASN A 71 3.57 -18.96 20.20
CA ASN A 71 4.75 -18.10 20.24
C ASN A 71 4.43 -16.74 19.58
N VAL A 72 4.80 -15.65 20.26
CA VAL A 72 4.56 -14.27 19.81
C VAL A 72 5.85 -13.71 19.25
N MET A 73 5.80 -13.23 18.01
CA MET A 73 6.95 -12.64 17.32
C MET A 73 6.54 -11.27 16.79
N GLN A 74 7.32 -10.24 17.13
CA GLN A 74 7.14 -8.93 16.51
C GLN A 74 7.72 -8.96 15.11
N LEU A 75 6.91 -8.64 14.10
CA LEU A 75 7.37 -8.48 12.74
C LEU A 75 8.02 -7.12 12.56
N SER A 76 8.95 -7.05 11.63
CA SER A 76 9.57 -5.82 11.18
C SER A 76 8.56 -4.97 10.39
N PRO A 77 8.48 -3.64 10.65
CA PRO A 77 7.64 -2.73 9.87
C PRO A 77 8.21 -2.39 8.48
N ILE A 78 9.49 -2.71 8.22
CA ILE A 78 10.19 -2.32 6.97
C ILE A 78 10.34 -3.46 5.96
N ARG A 79 9.79 -4.64 6.26
CA ARG A 79 9.81 -5.83 5.40
C ARG A 79 8.39 -6.27 5.14
N SER A 80 8.15 -6.93 4.00
CA SER A 80 6.81 -7.43 3.72
C SER A 80 6.40 -8.48 4.76
N GLN A 81 5.12 -8.51 5.08
CA GLN A 81 4.59 -9.48 6.04
C GLN A 81 4.75 -10.90 5.51
N GLN A 82 4.49 -11.11 4.22
CA GLN A 82 4.59 -12.41 3.58
C GLN A 82 6.02 -12.98 3.66
N GLU A 83 7.04 -12.19 3.31
CA GLU A 83 8.45 -12.61 3.39
C GLU A 83 8.80 -13.10 4.80
N GLN A 84 8.40 -12.34 5.82
CA GLN A 84 8.67 -12.68 7.21
C GLN A 84 7.90 -13.92 7.66
N LEU A 85 6.63 -14.08 7.26
CA LEU A 85 5.85 -15.27 7.59
C LEU A 85 6.39 -16.52 6.88
N GLU A 86 6.86 -16.41 5.64
CA GLU A 86 7.52 -17.51 4.94
C GLU A 86 8.84 -17.90 5.60
N GLU A 87 9.63 -16.94 6.08
CA GLU A 87 10.82 -17.19 6.89
C GLU A 87 10.48 -17.92 8.20
N LEU A 88 9.38 -17.57 8.85
CA LEU A 88 8.90 -18.22 10.07
C LEU A 88 8.35 -19.63 9.82
N ARG A 89 7.75 -19.88 8.65
CA ARG A 89 7.31 -21.23 8.22
C ARG A 89 8.47 -22.13 7.84
N SER A 90 9.56 -21.55 7.35
CA SER A 90 10.70 -22.30 6.84
C SER A 90 11.62 -22.75 7.98
N PRO A 91 11.80 -24.07 8.21
CA PRO A 91 12.88 -24.53 9.07
C PRO A 91 14.20 -24.15 8.41
N ARG A 92 14.86 -23.07 8.90
CA ARG A 92 16.10 -22.46 8.37
C ARG A 92 16.92 -23.42 7.49
N THR A 93 16.71 -23.37 6.18
CA THR A 93 17.61 -23.88 5.13
C THR A 93 17.29 -23.16 3.82
N GLY A 94 18.31 -22.91 3.01
CA GLY A 94 18.33 -21.82 2.03
C GLY A 94 17.49 -21.98 0.76
N ARG A 95 17.15 -20.82 0.19
CA ARG A 95 17.04 -20.44 -1.23
C ARG A 95 16.48 -21.48 -2.24
N GLY A 96 15.29 -21.18 -2.78
CA GLY A 96 14.77 -21.67 -4.08
C GLY A 96 13.24 -21.48 -4.17
N SER A 97 12.70 -20.57 -4.99
CA SER A 97 12.33 -20.70 -6.43
C SER A 97 11.10 -21.59 -6.73
N MET A 98 9.96 -20.99 -7.13
CA MET A 98 8.87 -21.61 -7.93
C MET A 98 8.15 -20.53 -8.76
N THR A 99 8.16 -20.54 -10.10
CA THR A 99 7.26 -21.17 -11.12
C THR A 99 5.83 -20.62 -11.21
N GLU A 100 5.56 -19.94 -12.34
CA GLU A 100 4.27 -19.37 -12.78
C GLU A 100 3.35 -20.41 -13.42
N THR A 101 2.04 -20.16 -13.36
CA THR A 101 1.05 -20.75 -14.29
C THR A 101 -0.02 -19.70 -14.59
N GLU A 102 -0.14 -19.35 -15.87
CA GLU A 102 -1.15 -18.44 -16.44
C GLU A 102 -2.43 -19.19 -16.84
N THR A 103 -3.57 -18.50 -16.81
CA THR A 103 -4.71 -18.79 -17.70
C THR A 103 -5.50 -17.50 -17.97
N GLU A 104 -5.62 -17.14 -19.25
CA GLU A 104 -6.45 -16.06 -19.80
C GLU A 104 -7.91 -16.50 -19.99
N THR A 105 -8.88 -15.58 -19.89
CA THR A 105 -10.03 -15.49 -20.82
C THR A 105 -10.64 -14.07 -20.83
N GLU A 106 -10.84 -13.55 -22.05
CA GLU A 106 -11.60 -12.38 -22.55
C GLU A 106 -13.06 -12.26 -22.03
N THR A 107 -13.88 -11.21 -22.23
CA THR A 107 -13.84 -9.74 -22.36
C THR A 107 -15.32 -9.29 -22.33
N GLU A 108 -15.61 -8.10 -21.76
CA GLU A 108 -16.73 -7.15 -22.05
C GLU A 108 -17.47 -6.62 -20.80
N THR A 109 -17.01 -5.46 -20.30
CA THR A 109 -17.75 -4.24 -19.91
C THR A 109 -16.73 -3.18 -19.43
N GLU A 110 -15.89 -2.71 -20.36
CA GLU A 110 -14.53 -2.23 -20.06
C GLU A 110 -14.38 -1.07 -19.05
N THR A 111 -15.22 -0.03 -19.00
CA THR A 111 -14.85 1.17 -18.22
C THR A 111 -15.22 1.13 -16.73
N GLU A 112 -16.36 0.54 -16.37
CA GLU A 112 -16.74 0.37 -14.96
C GLU A 112 -16.05 -0.86 -14.36
N THR A 113 -15.84 -1.91 -15.17
CA THR A 113 -15.06 -3.08 -14.80
C THR A 113 -13.58 -2.72 -14.63
N GLU A 114 -12.98 -1.85 -15.44
CA GLU A 114 -11.58 -1.44 -15.27
C GLU A 114 -11.37 -0.63 -13.98
N ALA A 115 -12.27 0.30 -13.66
CA ALA A 115 -12.18 1.06 -12.40
C ALA A 115 -12.41 0.19 -11.15
N GLN A 116 -13.25 -0.84 -11.25
CA GLN A 116 -13.44 -1.84 -10.19
C GLN A 116 -12.25 -2.80 -10.08
N ASN A 117 -11.70 -3.23 -11.21
CA ASN A 117 -10.51 -4.10 -11.27
C ASN A 117 -9.29 -3.38 -10.70
N SER A 118 -9.04 -2.13 -11.09
CA SER A 118 -7.97 -1.28 -10.57
C SER A 118 -8.11 -1.11 -9.06
N ARG A 119 -9.33 -0.82 -8.56
CA ARG A 119 -9.56 -0.74 -7.12
C ARG A 119 -9.24 -2.05 -6.41
N ARG A 120 -9.73 -3.20 -6.91
CA ARG A 120 -9.46 -4.51 -6.30
C ARG A 120 -7.96 -4.82 -6.27
N LEU A 121 -7.25 -4.49 -7.34
CA LEU A 121 -5.79 -4.67 -7.42
C LEU A 121 -5.08 -3.77 -6.41
N LEU A 122 -5.49 -2.51 -6.28
CA LEU A 122 -4.93 -1.59 -5.29
C LEU A 122 -5.24 -2.01 -3.85
N GLU A 123 -6.44 -2.52 -3.57
CA GLU A 123 -6.82 -3.07 -2.27
C GLU A 123 -5.96 -4.28 -1.90
N GLN A 124 -5.75 -5.20 -2.85
CA GLN A 124 -4.86 -6.34 -2.67
C GLN A 124 -3.42 -5.88 -2.42
N TRP A 125 -2.92 -4.91 -3.18
CA TRP A 125 -1.58 -4.36 -3.01
C TRP A 125 -1.38 -3.68 -1.66
N ALA A 126 -2.33 -2.84 -1.25
CA ALA A 126 -2.31 -2.20 0.04
C ALA A 126 -2.26 -3.24 1.16
N HIS A 127 -3.11 -4.27 1.08
CA HIS A 127 -3.10 -5.39 2.01
C HIS A 127 -1.74 -6.09 2.05
N ASP A 128 -1.15 -6.42 0.89
CA ASP A 128 0.13 -7.12 0.80
C ASP A 128 1.31 -6.28 1.32
N ASN A 129 1.19 -4.94 1.27
CA ASN A 129 2.16 -3.99 1.81
C ASN A 129 1.87 -3.57 3.25
N GLY A 130 0.92 -4.22 3.94
CA GLY A 130 0.66 -3.95 5.34
C GLY A 130 -0.21 -2.71 5.61
N MET A 131 -0.83 -2.15 4.56
CA MET A 131 -1.74 -1.01 4.66
C MET A 131 -3.18 -1.51 4.82
N PHE A 132 -3.68 -1.49 6.05
CA PHE A 132 -4.93 -2.15 6.42
C PHE A 132 -6.04 -1.18 6.85
N LEU A 133 -5.71 0.08 7.12
CA LEU A 133 -6.69 1.04 7.59
C LEU A 133 -7.36 1.71 6.39
N PRO A 134 -8.68 1.52 6.17
CA PRO A 134 -9.38 2.31 5.20
C PRO A 134 -9.36 3.77 5.66
N ILE A 135 -8.88 4.66 4.81
CA ILE A 135 -9.01 6.09 5.06
C ILE A 135 -10.37 6.53 4.55
N THR A 136 -11.13 7.20 5.41
CA THR A 136 -12.48 7.67 5.11
C THR A 136 -12.59 9.16 5.36
N GLY A 137 -13.24 9.89 4.46
CA GLY A 137 -13.51 11.32 4.57
C GLY A 137 -14.50 11.75 3.50
N GLU A 138 -15.08 12.94 3.64
CA GLU A 138 -16.15 13.44 2.74
C GLU A 138 -15.76 13.41 1.25
N HIS A 139 -14.48 13.64 0.96
CA HIS A 139 -13.95 13.66 -0.40
C HIS A 139 -13.12 12.42 -0.76
N VAL A 140 -12.93 11.49 0.17
CA VAL A 140 -12.11 10.29 -0.04
C VAL A 140 -12.94 9.23 -0.74
N VAL A 141 -12.50 8.85 -1.95
CA VAL A 141 -13.13 7.79 -2.73
C VAL A 141 -12.65 6.42 -2.24
N TYR A 142 -11.35 6.30 -2.01
CA TYR A 142 -10.74 5.23 -1.24
C TYR A 142 -9.36 5.66 -0.78
N GLY A 143 -8.84 4.98 0.23
CA GLY A 143 -7.47 5.15 0.67
C GLY A 143 -7.10 4.06 1.66
N TRP A 144 -5.79 3.83 1.77
CA TRP A 144 -5.23 2.90 2.74
C TRP A 144 -4.16 3.62 3.53
N ALA A 145 -4.05 3.27 4.79
CA ALA A 145 -2.95 3.67 5.64
C ALA A 145 -2.35 2.47 6.35
N ASP A 146 -1.06 2.58 6.62
CA ASP A 146 -0.41 1.94 7.74
C ASP A 146 -0.09 3.00 8.82
N MET A 147 0.86 2.70 9.71
CA MET A 147 1.24 3.57 10.82
C MET A 147 2.12 4.76 10.43
N GLU A 148 2.70 4.75 9.25
CA GLU A 148 3.63 5.78 8.76
C GLU A 148 3.12 6.45 7.50
N LEU A 149 2.48 5.68 6.61
CA LEU A 149 2.11 6.10 5.28
C LEU A 149 0.59 5.97 5.10
N GLY A 150 0.00 7.00 4.53
CA GLY A 150 -1.36 7.00 4.01
C GLY A 150 -1.32 7.36 2.54
N ILE A 151 -2.20 6.74 1.77
CA ILE A 151 -2.49 7.18 0.41
C ILE A 151 -3.99 7.26 0.21
N GLU A 152 -4.44 8.39 -0.30
CA GLU A 152 -5.85 8.68 -0.51
C GLU A 152 -6.07 9.11 -1.95
N LEU A 153 -7.07 8.52 -2.58
CA LEU A 153 -7.68 9.07 -3.77
C LEU A 153 -8.90 9.89 -3.36
N ARG A 154 -8.87 11.19 -3.64
CA ARG A 154 -9.96 12.13 -3.38
C ARG A 154 -10.59 12.62 -4.68
N ARG A 155 -11.83 13.13 -4.60
CA ARG A 155 -12.53 13.79 -5.71
C ARG A 155 -12.86 15.23 -5.32
N ASP A 156 -12.00 16.16 -5.73
CA ASP A 156 -12.08 17.58 -5.38
C ASP A 156 -12.30 18.45 -6.63
N GLY A 157 -13.32 19.30 -6.62
CA GLY A 157 -13.53 20.29 -7.68
C GLY A 157 -13.66 19.71 -9.09
N GLY A 158 -14.19 18.49 -9.23
CA GLY A 158 -14.32 17.80 -10.52
C GLY A 158 -13.05 17.15 -11.04
N ARG A 159 -11.97 17.13 -10.25
CA ARG A 159 -10.71 16.44 -10.56
C ARG A 159 -10.40 15.38 -9.52
N TRP A 160 -9.57 14.42 -9.90
CA TRP A 160 -9.05 13.39 -9.00
C TRP A 160 -7.76 13.90 -8.36
N THR A 161 -7.62 13.74 -7.06
CA THR A 161 -6.47 14.22 -6.29
C THR A 161 -5.89 13.06 -5.52
N VAL A 162 -4.56 12.92 -5.57
CA VAL A 162 -3.86 11.91 -4.77
C VAL A 162 -3.13 12.61 -3.64
N VAL A 163 -3.50 12.26 -2.41
CA VAL A 163 -2.87 12.76 -1.21
C VAL A 163 -2.05 11.64 -0.61
N PHE A 164 -0.80 11.96 -0.27
CA PHE A 164 0.09 11.08 0.43
C PHE A 164 0.31 11.64 1.83
N SER A 165 0.00 10.85 2.84
CA SER A 165 0.19 11.22 4.22
C SER A 165 1.43 10.51 4.74
N GLU A 166 2.39 11.25 5.28
CA GLU A 166 3.52 10.68 5.99
C GLU A 166 3.48 11.18 7.43
N ARG A 167 3.28 10.26 8.38
CA ARG A 167 3.27 10.53 9.83
C ARG A 167 2.32 11.68 10.19
N GLY A 168 1.11 11.62 9.63
CA GLY A 168 0.04 12.61 9.87
C GLY A 168 0.22 13.95 9.14
N ARG A 169 1.19 14.06 8.23
CA ARG A 169 1.34 15.21 7.34
C ARG A 169 0.86 14.86 5.94
N ASP A 170 -0.21 15.51 5.52
CA ASP A 170 -0.76 15.37 4.19
C ASP A 170 0.06 16.20 3.18
N GLU A 171 0.47 15.55 2.10
CA GLU A 171 1.06 16.17 0.92
C GLU A 171 0.17 15.85 -0.29
N LEU A 172 -0.33 16.88 -0.96
CA LEU A 172 -0.99 16.69 -2.25
C LEU A 172 0.10 16.41 -3.30
N ILE A 173 0.12 15.19 -3.84
CA ILE A 173 1.19 14.77 -4.75
C ILE A 173 0.78 14.83 -6.22
N GLY A 174 -0.52 14.78 -6.54
CA GLY A 174 -0.99 14.92 -7.92
C GLY A 174 -2.46 15.30 -8.09
N ARG A 175 -2.79 15.87 -9.26
CA ARG A 175 -4.16 16.15 -9.73
C ARG A 175 -4.37 15.61 -11.14
N PHE A 176 -5.53 15.04 -11.40
CA PHE A 176 -5.80 14.30 -12.62
C PHE A 176 -7.21 14.55 -13.13
N ASP A 177 -7.35 14.67 -14.45
CA ASP A 177 -8.65 14.72 -15.09
C ASP A 177 -9.29 13.32 -15.16
N SER A 178 -8.46 12.28 -15.30
CA SER A 178 -8.86 10.87 -15.37
C SER A 178 -8.63 10.13 -14.06
N ARG A 179 -9.56 9.23 -13.72
CA ARG A 179 -9.41 8.34 -12.56
C ARG A 179 -8.29 7.34 -12.79
N ALA A 180 -8.21 6.75 -13.98
CA ALA A 180 -7.21 5.73 -14.30
C ALA A 180 -5.77 6.27 -14.11
N ASP A 181 -5.55 7.54 -14.45
CA ASP A 181 -4.27 8.21 -14.23
C ASP A 181 -3.99 8.42 -12.73
N ALA A 182 -5.00 8.76 -11.94
CA ALA A 182 -4.85 8.87 -10.50
C ALA A 182 -4.57 7.50 -9.84
N ASP A 183 -5.30 6.45 -10.23
CA ASP A 183 -5.10 5.07 -9.79
C ASP A 183 -3.68 4.60 -10.13
N MET A 184 -3.15 5.00 -11.31
CA MET A 184 -1.79 4.72 -11.73
C MET A 184 -0.75 5.40 -10.83
N LEU A 185 -0.96 6.65 -10.42
CA LEU A 185 -0.07 7.29 -9.45
C LEU A 185 -0.13 6.57 -8.09
N VAL A 186 -1.32 6.17 -7.62
CA VAL A 186 -1.46 5.41 -6.38
C VAL A 186 -0.66 4.10 -6.45
N LEU A 187 -0.79 3.36 -7.55
CA LEU A 187 -0.03 2.13 -7.78
C LEU A 187 1.48 2.39 -7.80
N MET A 188 1.93 3.46 -8.47
CA MET A 188 3.34 3.86 -8.50
C MET A 188 3.91 4.13 -7.10
N ARG A 189 3.09 4.68 -6.19
CA ARG A 189 3.49 4.94 -4.80
C ARG A 189 3.52 3.66 -3.98
N LEU A 190 2.49 2.83 -4.07
CA LEU A 190 2.41 1.55 -3.37
C LEU A 190 3.55 0.60 -3.78
N ALA A 191 3.88 0.52 -5.06
CA ALA A 191 4.96 -0.33 -5.55
C ALA A 191 6.37 0.18 -5.17
N GLY A 192 6.49 1.46 -4.82
CA GLY A 192 7.75 2.08 -4.47
C GLY A 192 8.70 2.33 -5.66
N PRO A 193 9.75 3.15 -5.45
CA PRO A 193 10.60 3.63 -6.53
C PRO A 193 11.43 2.54 -7.22
N PHE A 194 11.75 1.44 -6.53
CA PHE A 194 12.57 0.36 -7.09
C PHE A 194 11.82 -0.50 -8.10
N ALA A 195 10.58 -0.89 -7.79
CA ALA A 195 9.74 -1.66 -8.72
C ALA A 195 9.44 -0.84 -9.98
N VAL A 196 9.05 0.43 -9.79
CA VAL A 196 8.81 1.39 -10.87
C VAL A 196 10.02 1.53 -11.79
N LYS A 197 11.21 1.73 -11.21
CA LYS A 197 12.46 1.84 -11.99
C LYS A 197 12.72 0.60 -12.85
N ARG A 198 12.53 -0.61 -12.30
CA ARG A 198 12.73 -1.86 -13.04
C ARG A 198 11.77 -2.01 -14.21
N VAL A 199 10.51 -1.61 -14.04
CA VAL A 199 9.54 -1.61 -15.14
C VAL A 199 9.98 -0.65 -16.24
N LEU A 200 10.32 0.59 -15.87
CA LEU A 200 10.80 1.60 -16.81
C LEU A 200 12.07 1.18 -17.56
N GLU A 201 13.00 0.50 -16.90
CA GLU A 201 14.23 -0.02 -17.54
C GLU A 201 13.94 -1.08 -18.61
N LYS A 202 12.95 -1.97 -18.39
CA LYS A 202 12.50 -2.95 -19.39
C LYS A 202 11.77 -2.28 -20.55
N GLN A 203 11.10 -1.17 -20.29
CA GLN A 203 10.24 -0.46 -21.24
C GLN A 203 10.96 0.51 -22.18
N LYS A 204 12.25 0.81 -21.97
CA LYS A 204 13.06 1.66 -22.87
C LYS A 204 13.09 1.21 -24.35
N SER A 205 12.48 0.08 -24.69
CA SER A 205 12.31 -0.43 -26.05
C SER A 205 11.07 0.09 -26.80
N THR A 206 10.07 0.70 -26.15
CA THR A 206 8.78 0.96 -26.82
C THR A 206 8.08 2.22 -26.31
N SER A 207 7.93 3.19 -27.23
CA SER A 207 6.98 4.32 -27.19
C SER A 207 7.35 5.55 -26.36
N ALA A 208 7.60 6.66 -27.06
CA ALA A 208 7.79 7.99 -26.50
C ALA A 208 6.44 8.69 -26.30
N ARG A 209 5.88 8.65 -25.08
CA ARG A 209 4.93 9.70 -24.67
C ARG A 209 5.71 10.97 -24.39
N ARG A 210 5.20 12.09 -24.90
CA ARG A 210 5.87 13.38 -24.81
C ARG A 210 5.53 14.01 -23.46
N LEU A 211 6.50 14.07 -22.55
CA LEU A 211 6.48 15.07 -21.48
C LEU A 211 6.37 16.43 -22.14
N VAL A 212 5.21 17.06 -22.00
CA VAL A 212 5.10 18.49 -22.22
C VAL A 212 5.60 19.08 -20.92
N ASP A 213 6.89 19.36 -20.83
CA ASP A 213 7.51 20.02 -19.68
C ASP A 213 7.06 21.49 -19.64
N ALA A 214 5.77 21.68 -19.42
CA ALA A 214 5.14 22.96 -19.14
C ALA A 214 5.02 23.05 -17.63
N GLN A 215 5.91 23.85 -17.03
CA GLN A 215 5.72 24.26 -15.64
C GLN A 215 4.56 25.25 -15.58
N SER A 216 3.57 24.96 -14.73
CA SER A 216 2.52 25.91 -14.36
C SER A 216 2.65 26.20 -12.87
N GLY A 217 3.37 27.28 -12.54
CA GLY A 217 3.82 27.54 -11.18
C GLY A 217 4.75 26.43 -10.68
N ASP A 218 4.46 25.88 -9.50
CA ASP A 218 5.26 24.83 -8.86
C ASP A 218 4.91 23.40 -9.34
N TRP A 219 3.99 23.25 -10.30
CA TRP A 219 3.51 21.94 -10.77
C TRP A 219 4.12 21.57 -12.12
N THR A 220 4.52 20.31 -12.24
CA THR A 220 4.90 19.69 -13.53
C THR A 220 3.66 19.09 -14.19
N ILE A 221 3.42 19.43 -15.45
CA ILE A 221 2.25 18.95 -16.20
C ILE A 221 2.64 17.79 -17.12
N VAL A 222 1.78 16.78 -17.22
CA VAL A 222 1.85 15.72 -18.23
C VAL A 222 0.51 15.69 -18.96
N GLU A 223 0.55 15.93 -20.28
CA GLU A 223 -0.62 15.82 -21.15
C GLU A 223 -0.68 14.42 -21.77
N GLY A 224 -1.86 13.80 -21.71
CA GLY A 224 -2.11 12.49 -22.30
C GLY A 224 -3.49 12.38 -22.96
N PRO A 225 -3.79 11.23 -23.59
CA PRO A 225 -5.10 10.99 -24.23
C PRO A 225 -6.29 11.10 -23.25
N SER A 226 -6.03 10.87 -21.97
CA SER A 226 -6.96 10.90 -20.85
C SER A 226 -7.14 12.29 -20.23
N GLY A 227 -6.41 13.30 -20.71
CA GLY A 227 -6.46 14.68 -20.22
C GLY A 227 -5.15 15.14 -19.57
N GLN A 228 -5.26 16.11 -18.68
CA GLN A 228 -4.13 16.73 -17.99
C GLN A 228 -3.87 16.07 -16.63
N SER A 229 -2.62 15.74 -16.38
CA SER A 229 -2.09 15.30 -15.08
C SER A 229 -1.10 16.32 -14.54
N GLU A 230 -1.21 16.67 -13.27
CA GLU A 230 -0.34 17.63 -12.58
C GLU A 230 0.36 16.96 -11.41
N PHE A 231 1.66 17.21 -11.27
CA PHE A 231 2.48 16.63 -10.20
C PHE A 231 3.23 17.71 -9.44
N TRP A 232 3.26 17.59 -8.11
CA TRP A 232 4.02 18.49 -7.26
C TRP A 232 5.53 18.28 -7.46
N ARG A 233 5.95 17.04 -7.71
CA ARG A 233 7.35 16.66 -7.88
C ARG A 233 7.63 16.25 -9.33
N HIS A 234 8.63 16.89 -9.94
CA HIS A 234 9.06 16.59 -11.31
C HIS A 234 9.40 15.10 -11.51
N ASN A 235 10.10 14.48 -10.55
CA ASN A 235 10.46 13.05 -10.63
C ASN A 235 9.23 12.12 -10.68
N ASP A 236 8.12 12.50 -10.05
CA ASP A 236 6.89 11.71 -10.10
C ASP A 236 6.22 11.85 -11.49
N ALA A 237 6.25 13.06 -12.07
CA ALA A 237 5.79 13.29 -13.45
C ALA A 237 6.61 12.49 -14.49
N GLU A 238 7.94 12.46 -14.36
CA GLU A 238 8.80 11.71 -15.28
C GLU A 238 8.52 10.21 -15.24
N ARG A 239 8.44 9.64 -14.03
CA ARG A 239 8.12 8.22 -13.84
C ARG A 239 6.73 7.93 -14.39
N PHE A 240 5.75 8.75 -14.04
CA PHE A 240 4.39 8.61 -14.50
C PHE A 240 4.31 8.64 -16.03
N ALA A 241 4.90 9.63 -16.69
CA ALA A 241 4.91 9.72 -18.15
C ALA A 241 5.51 8.47 -18.83
N GLY A 242 6.54 7.89 -18.21
CA GLY A 242 7.11 6.62 -18.65
C GLY A 242 6.19 5.41 -18.41
N LEU A 243 5.44 5.39 -17.31
CA LEU A 243 4.52 4.30 -16.98
C LEU A 243 3.22 4.34 -17.78
N VAL A 244 2.63 5.50 -18.04
CA VAL A 244 1.40 5.54 -18.87
C VAL A 244 1.72 5.26 -20.34
N ALA A 245 2.97 5.37 -20.77
CA ALA A 245 3.40 4.84 -22.06
C ALA A 245 3.30 3.30 -22.12
N ALA A 246 3.36 2.62 -20.97
CA ALA A 246 3.06 1.20 -20.82
C ALA A 246 1.56 0.94 -20.86
N ASN A 247 1.16 -0.23 -21.32
CA ASN A 247 -0.19 -0.73 -21.10
C ASN A 247 -0.43 -0.95 -19.58
N THR A 248 -1.54 -0.44 -19.03
CA THR A 248 -1.96 -0.56 -17.63
C THR A 248 -1.96 -2.02 -17.14
N ALA A 249 -2.32 -2.96 -18.02
CA ALA A 249 -2.33 -4.40 -17.72
C ALA A 249 -0.92 -4.98 -17.57
N GLU A 250 0.02 -4.59 -18.45
CA GLU A 250 1.43 -4.99 -18.33
C GLU A 250 2.06 -4.39 -17.08
N LEU A 251 1.67 -3.16 -16.72
CA LEU A 251 2.19 -2.51 -15.53
C LEU A 251 1.71 -3.19 -14.25
N SER A 252 0.41 -3.50 -14.19
CA SER A 252 -0.17 -4.26 -13.08
C SER A 252 0.51 -5.62 -12.94
N ALA A 253 0.67 -6.36 -14.04
CA ALA A 253 1.36 -7.66 -14.06
C ALA A 253 2.86 -7.57 -13.72
N ALA A 254 3.55 -6.52 -14.21
CA ALA A 254 4.97 -6.34 -13.94
C ALA A 254 5.23 -5.92 -12.49
N LEU A 255 4.35 -5.09 -11.92
CA LEU A 255 4.43 -4.72 -10.51
C LEU A 255 4.10 -5.92 -9.62
N LEU A 256 3.11 -6.76 -9.96
CA LEU A 256 2.78 -8.02 -9.27
C LEU A 256 3.95 -9.01 -9.18
N ARG A 257 4.89 -8.98 -10.12
CA ARG A 257 6.09 -9.84 -10.11
C ARG A 257 7.20 -9.38 -9.17
N PHE A 258 7.08 -8.18 -8.59
CA PHE A 258 8.13 -7.56 -7.77
C PHE A 258 7.67 -7.19 -6.34
N ALA A 259 6.40 -7.43 -5.98
CA ALA A 259 5.98 -7.63 -4.60
C ALA A 259 6.36 -9.04 -4.13
#